data_AF-A0A6N9QGK8-F1
#
_entry.id   AF-A0A6N9QGK8-F1
#
_cell.length_a   1.000
_cell.length_b   1.000
_cell.length_c   1.000
_cell.angle_alpha   90.00
_cell.angle_beta   90.00
_cell.angle_gamma   90.00
#
_symmetry.space_group_name_H-M   'P 1'
#
loop_
_entity.id
_entity.type
_entity.pdbx_description
1 polymer ?
#
loop_
_entity_poly.entity_id
_entity_poly.type
_entity_poly.pdbx_seq_one_letter_code
_entity_poly.pdbx_strand_id
1 'polypeptide(L)' 'MNRKEKFVEMIRTQGSRGNPPTIRLTEMLTATDCEYEGLRLNKGDYLLMEGVELKKGDQVLIYKLDDAQFVILGKVG' A
#
# COMPACT_ATOMS: atom_id res chain seq x y z
N MET A 1 -8.22 -3.61 17.98
CA MET A 1 -7.05 -3.10 17.25
C MET A 1 -7.52 -2.23 16.09
N ASN A 2 -7.04 -1.00 15.99
CA ASN A 2 -7.38 -0.07 14.90
C ASN A 2 -6.45 -0.25 13.68
N ARG A 3 -6.77 0.40 12.55
CA ARG A 3 -6.02 0.25 11.29
C ARG A 3 -4.54 0.67 11.41
N LYS A 4 -4.24 1.68 12.24
CA LYS A 4 -2.86 2.17 12.49
C LYS A 4 -2.05 1.19 13.33
N GLU A 5 -2.65 0.63 14.38
CA GLU A 5 -2.03 -0.40 15.23
C GLU A 5 -1.68 -1.65 14.41
N LYS A 6 -2.62 -2.11 13.58
CA LYS A 6 -2.38 -3.22 12.65
C LYS A 6 -1.22 -2.93 11.69
N PHE A 7 -1.13 -1.69 11.20
CA PHE A 7 -0.05 -1.25 10.32
C PHE A 7 1.32 -1.26 11.01
N VAL A 8 1.41 -0.73 12.23
CA VAL A 8 2.65 -0.72 13.03
C VAL A 8 3.11 -2.13 13.38
N GLU A 9 2.18 -3.01 13.75
CA GLU A 9 2.50 -4.42 14.04
C GLU A 9 3.07 -5.12 12.80
N MET A 10 2.44 -4.92 11.64
CA MET A 10 2.91 -5.51 10.37
C MET A 10 4.32 -5.05 9.99
N ILE A 11 4.65 -3.75 10.10
CA ILE A 11 6.02 -3.27 9.85
C ILE A 11 7.03 -3.98 10.75
N ARG A 12 6.70 -4.12 12.04
CA ARG A 12 7.58 -4.79 13.02
C ARG A 12 7.79 -6.26 12.67
N THR A 13 6.73 -6.98 12.27
CA THR A 13 6.81 -8.39 11.87
C THR A 13 7.62 -8.61 10.60
N GLN A 14 7.53 -7.73 9.60
CA GLN A 14 8.32 -7.87 8.37
C GLN A 14 9.80 -7.51 8.60
N GLY A 15 10.07 -6.47 9.37
CA GLY A 15 11.43 -6.11 9.78
C GLY A 15 12.15 -7.23 10.54
N SER A 16 11.43 -8.00 11.37
CA SER A 16 12.02 -9.15 12.09
C SER A 16 12.28 -10.37 11.20
N ARG A 17 11.62 -10.48 10.05
CA ARG A 17 11.78 -11.58 9.07
C ARG A 17 12.89 -11.32 8.04
N GLY A 18 13.59 -10.19 8.12
CA GLY A 18 14.66 -9.86 7.18
C GLY A 18 14.17 -9.60 5.75
N ASN A 19 12.87 -9.36 5.56
CA ASN A 19 12.30 -9.01 4.27
C ASN A 19 12.41 -7.49 4.11
N PRO A 20 13.38 -6.97 3.34
CA PRO A 20 13.59 -5.53 3.26
C PRO A 20 12.32 -4.89 2.70
N PRO A 21 11.72 -3.92 3.42
CA PRO A 21 10.45 -3.37 3.00
C PRO A 21 10.63 -2.57 1.71
N THR A 22 10.18 -3.10 0.57
CA THR A 22 10.16 -2.37 -0.70
C THR A 22 8.94 -1.47 -0.78
N ILE A 23 9.12 -0.24 -0.30
CA ILE A 23 8.22 0.86 -0.63
C ILE A 23 8.49 1.29 -2.07
N ARG A 24 7.43 1.50 -2.84
CA ARG A 24 7.48 1.96 -4.24
C ARG A 24 6.55 3.15 -4.42
N LEU A 25 6.90 4.02 -5.36
CA LEU A 25 6.00 5.04 -5.87
C LEU A 25 5.22 4.44 -7.05
N THR A 26 3.91 4.65 -7.09
CA THR A 26 3.08 4.28 -8.23
C THR A 26 1.95 5.28 -8.46
N GLU A 27 1.34 5.23 -9.65
CA GLU A 27 0.17 6.02 -10.02
C GLU A 27 -1.13 5.23 -9.83
N MET A 28 -2.13 5.91 -9.28
CA MET A 28 -3.51 5.45 -9.30
C MET A 28 -4.09 5.55 -10.72
N LEU A 29 -4.47 4.42 -11.32
CA LEU A 29 -5.14 4.34 -12.62
C LEU A 29 -6.61 4.77 -12.55
N THR A 30 -7.24 4.55 -11.40
CA THR A 30 -8.60 4.98 -11.03
C THR A 30 -8.63 5.39 -9.54
N ALA A 31 -9.80 5.68 -8.97
CA ALA A 31 -9.91 5.87 -7.52
C ALA A 31 -9.63 4.60 -6.68
N THR A 32 -9.63 3.42 -7.32
CA THR A 32 -9.55 2.11 -6.65
C THR A 32 -8.50 1.17 -7.23
N ASP A 33 -7.83 1.58 -8.30
CA ASP A 33 -6.92 0.74 -9.07
C ASP A 33 -5.58 1.44 -9.19
N CYS A 34 -4.49 0.71 -8.98
CA CYS A 34 -3.13 1.15 -9.26
C CYS A 34 -2.33 0.06 -9.97
N GLU A 35 -1.17 0.44 -10.49
CA GLU A 35 -0.21 -0.49 -11.06
C GLU A 35 0.90 -0.80 -10.04
N TYR A 36 1.36 -2.04 -9.99
CA TYR A 36 2.54 -2.44 -9.21
C TYR A 36 3.32 -3.49 -10.01
N GLU A 37 4.46 -3.08 -10.58
CA GLU A 37 5.36 -3.98 -11.32
C GLU A 37 4.63 -4.78 -12.43
N GLY A 38 3.77 -4.10 -13.19
CA GLY A 38 2.96 -4.69 -14.25
C GLY A 38 1.70 -5.42 -13.79
N LEU A 39 1.46 -5.53 -12.48
CA LEU A 39 0.22 -6.04 -11.91
C LEU A 39 -0.77 -4.90 -11.68
N ARG A 40 -2.03 -5.11 -12.05
CA ARG A 40 -3.11 -4.20 -11.69
C ARG A 40 -3.69 -4.62 -10.35
N LEU A 41 -3.53 -3.78 -9.34
CA LEU A 41 -4.11 -3.96 -8.01
C LEU A 41 -5.43 -3.19 -7.94
N ASN A 42 -6.44 -3.79 -7.34
CA ASN A 42 -7.72 -3.18 -7.04
C ASN A 42 -7.93 -3.03 -5.51
N LYS A 43 -9.03 -2.41 -5.09
CA LYS A 43 -9.35 -2.13 -3.68
C LYS A 43 -9.30 -3.36 -2.74
N GLY A 44 -9.48 -4.58 -3.27
CA GLY A 44 -9.37 -5.81 -2.49
C GLY A 44 -7.93 -6.26 -2.23
N ASP A 45 -6.97 -5.82 -3.03
CA ASP A 45 -5.58 -6.26 -3.00
C ASP A 45 -4.71 -5.41 -2.06
N TYR A 46 -5.20 -4.23 -1.66
CA TYR A 46 -4.47 -3.32 -0.80
C TYR A 46 -5.28 -2.76 0.36
N LEU A 47 -4.58 -2.46 1.45
CA LEU A 47 -5.10 -1.68 2.56
C LEU A 47 -4.82 -0.20 2.32
N LEU A 48 -5.83 0.63 2.59
CA LEU A 48 -5.72 2.09 2.53
C LEU A 48 -5.73 2.67 3.94
N MET A 49 -4.71 3.47 4.25
CA MET A 49 -4.66 4.27 5.47
C MET A 49 -5.90 5.16 5.60
N GLU A 50 -6.45 5.27 6.81
CA GLU A 50 -7.65 6.08 7.06
C GLU A 50 -7.39 7.56 6.76
N GLY A 51 -8.39 8.23 6.16
CA GLY A 51 -8.31 9.65 5.79
C GLY A 51 -7.64 9.92 4.43
N VAL A 52 -7.29 8.88 3.66
CA VAL A 52 -6.77 9.03 2.31
C VAL A 52 -7.89 8.78 1.30
N GLU A 53 -8.25 9.79 0.51
CA GLU A 53 -9.15 9.65 -0.64
C GLU A 53 -8.32 9.59 -1.92
N LEU A 54 -8.50 8.60 -2.78
CA LEU A 54 -7.69 8.43 -4.00
C LEU A 54 -8.49 8.77 -5.26
N LYS A 55 -7.81 9.31 -6.27
CA LYS A 55 -8.34 9.55 -7.62
C LYS A 55 -7.30 9.15 -8.67
N LYS A 56 -7.76 9.01 -9.92
CA LYS A 56 -6.89 8.79 -11.07
C LYS A 56 -5.79 9.86 -11.14
N GLY A 57 -4.56 9.43 -11.38
CA GLY A 57 -3.38 10.29 -11.50
C GLY A 57 -2.70 10.62 -10.17
N ASP A 58 -3.27 10.24 -9.02
CA ASP A 58 -2.58 10.42 -7.74
C ASP A 58 -1.33 9.52 -7.69
N GLN A 59 -0.20 10.11 -7.31
CA GLN A 59 1.01 9.36 -6.98
C GLN A 59 0.93 8.88 -5.53
N VAL A 60 1.16 7.60 -5.29
CA VAL A 60 1.05 6.97 -3.97
C VAL A 60 2.26 6.12 -3.63
N LEU A 61 2.57 6.05 -2.33
CA LEU A 61 3.54 5.10 -1.81
C LEU A 61 2.84 3.79 -1.49
N ILE A 62 3.24 2.72 -2.17
CA ILE A 62 2.73 1.37 -1.96
C ILE A 62 3.80 0.47 -1.35
N TYR A 63 3.38 -0.34 -0.39
CA TYR A 63 4.19 -1.30 0.34
C TYR A 63 3.65 -2.71 0.11
N LYS A 64 4.50 -3.63 -0.38
CA LYS A 64 4.16 -5.05 -0.49
C LYS A 64 4.35 -5.73 0.87
N LEU A 65 3.27 -6.26 1.45
CA LEU A 65 3.32 -7.00 2.72
C LEU A 65 3.73 -8.46 2.50
N ASP A 66 3.10 -9.09 1.52
CA ASP A 66 3.32 -10.45 1.08
C ASP A 66 2.88 -10.59 -0.39
N ASP A 67 2.79 -11.81 -0.91
CA ASP A 67 2.44 -12.05 -2.31
C ASP A 67 1.00 -11.69 -2.70
N ALA A 68 0.11 -11.49 -1.72
CA ALA A 68 -1.31 -11.21 -1.94
C ALA A 68 -1.77 -9.86 -1.37
N GLN A 69 -1.03 -9.26 -0.43
CA GLN A 69 -1.45 -8.05 0.27
C GLN A 69 -0.46 -6.88 0.10
N PHE A 70 -1.04 -5.71 -0.15
CA PHE A 70 -0.34 -4.44 -0.27
C PHE A 70 -0.89 -3.39 0.69
N VAL A 71 -0.16 -2.30 0.91
CA VAL A 71 -0.63 -1.15 1.68
C VAL A 71 -0.29 0.13 0.95
N ILE A 72 -1.27 0.99 0.73
CA ILE A 72 -1.06 2.37 0.33
C ILE A 72 -0.84 3.21 1.58
N LEU A 73 0.36 3.75 1.72
CA LEU A 73 0.82 4.52 2.89
C LEU A 73 0.29 5.96 2.86
N GLY A 74 0.13 6.51 1.67
CA GLY A 74 -0.31 7.89 1.46
C GLY A 74 0.00 8.37 0.06
N LYS A 75 -0.49 9.57 -0.25
CA LYS A 75 -0.19 10.28 -1.49
C LYS A 75 1.15 11.01 -1.40
N VAL A 76 1.77 11.21 -2.55
CA VAL A 76 2.90 12.10 -2.73
C VAL A 76 2.43 13.23 -3.63
N GLY A 77 1.88 14.29 -3.03
CA GLY A 77 1.27 15.42 -3.73
C GLY A 77 0.23 16.14 -2.90
#